data_AF-A0A1Q7YJP5-F1
#
_entry.id   AF-A0A1Q7YJP5-F1
#
_cell.length_a   1.000
_cell.length_b   1.000
_cell.length_c   1.000
_cell.angle_alpha   90.00
_cell.angle_beta   90.00
_cell.angle_gamma   90.00
#
_symmetry.space_group_name_H-M   'P 1'
#
loop_
_entity.id
_entity.type
_entity.pdbx_description
1 polymer ?
#
loop_
_entity_poly.entity_id
_entity_poly.type
_entity_poly.pdbx_seq_one_letter_code
_entity_poly.pdbx_strand_id
1 'polypeptide(L)'
;MACATSGYAQGTTASQQSEALRAQLRDVQAKEAELQTRLQQIDEDLKPENIDHSISLIGTTHPETLRDERRRQLENERRSVQSQLDQLAESRTRLERTIAAIDAESYRQGAQVDNTYQQGSTTHTSNSTRGNTTSVKRRQHVRRRRSRRHSY
;
A
#
# COMPACT_ATOMS: atom_id res chain seq x y z
N MET A 1 31.39 30.23 -21.07
CA MET A 1 30.19 29.57 -21.64
C MET A 1 29.55 28.75 -20.53
N ALA A 2 28.47 29.25 -19.93
CA ALA A 2 27.74 28.57 -18.88
C ALA A 2 26.72 27.62 -19.51
N CYS A 3 26.85 26.32 -19.24
CA CYS A 3 25.85 25.31 -19.59
C CYS A 3 24.70 25.40 -18.58
N ALA A 4 23.60 26.05 -18.98
CA ALA A 4 22.32 25.91 -18.31
C ALA A 4 21.76 24.52 -18.64
N THR A 5 21.95 23.57 -17.72
CA THR A 5 21.26 22.28 -17.76
C THR A 5 19.80 22.50 -17.37
N SER A 6 18.95 22.53 -18.38
CA SER A 6 17.49 22.53 -18.32
C SER A 6 16.90 21.55 -17.30
N GLY A 7 16.16 22.09 -16.33
CA GLY A 7 15.42 21.36 -15.29
C GLY A 7 14.08 20.76 -15.75
N TYR A 8 14.01 20.11 -16.91
CA TYR A 8 12.76 19.53 -17.44
C TYR A 8 12.90 18.02 -17.72
N ALA A 9 13.18 17.21 -16.71
CA ALA A 9 13.18 15.74 -16.88
C ALA A 9 12.51 14.96 -15.74
N GLN A 10 12.05 15.63 -14.67
CA GLN A 10 11.47 14.94 -13.51
C GLN A 10 9.96 14.70 -13.63
N GLY A 11 9.21 15.50 -14.40
CA GLY A 11 7.76 15.33 -14.54
C GLY A 11 7.34 14.11 -15.36
N THR A 12 8.09 13.73 -16.40
CA THR A 12 7.79 12.56 -17.24
C THR A 12 8.04 11.24 -16.52
N THR A 13 9.07 11.18 -15.68
CA THR A 13 9.40 9.96 -14.92
C THR A 13 8.40 9.68 -13.81
N ALA A 14 7.97 10.71 -13.05
CA ALA A 14 6.95 10.56 -12.00
C ALA A 14 5.59 10.14 -12.57
N SER A 15 5.16 10.77 -13.68
CA SER A 15 3.92 10.39 -14.38
C SER A 15 3.96 8.95 -14.88
N GLN A 16 5.03 8.54 -15.55
CA GLN A 16 5.21 7.17 -16.03
C GLN A 16 5.24 6.14 -14.89
N GLN A 17 5.87 6.48 -13.76
CA GLN A 17 5.88 5.62 -12.57
C GLN A 17 4.47 5.47 -11.97
N SER A 18 3.69 6.54 -11.92
CA SER A 18 2.30 6.48 -11.45
C SER A 18 1.43 5.59 -12.34
N GLU A 19 1.61 5.65 -13.66
CA GLU A 19 0.89 4.81 -14.62
C GLU A 19 1.26 3.33 -14.47
N ALA A 20 2.56 3.02 -14.30
CA ALA A 20 3.02 1.65 -14.07
C ALA A 20 2.44 1.06 -12.77
N LEU A 21 2.38 1.84 -11.69
CA LEU A 21 1.79 1.38 -10.42
C LEU A 21 0.27 1.20 -10.53
N ARG A 22 -0.42 2.05 -11.29
CA ARG A 22 -1.86 1.88 -11.58
C ARG A 22 -2.13 0.64 -12.40
N ALA A 23 -1.24 0.27 -13.33
CA ALA A 23 -1.35 -0.99 -14.06
C ALA A 23 -1.21 -2.19 -13.10
N GLN A 24 -0.20 -2.18 -12.23
CA GLN A 24 -0.03 -3.22 -11.20
C GLN A 24 -1.23 -3.31 -10.25
N LEU A 25 -1.84 -2.17 -9.89
CA LEU A 25 -3.05 -2.14 -9.06
C LEU A 25 -4.21 -2.88 -9.75
N ARG A 26 -4.41 -2.66 -11.06
CA ARG A 26 -5.44 -3.37 -11.83
C ARG A 26 -5.18 -4.87 -11.89
N ASP A 27 -3.92 -5.28 -12.06
CA ASP A 27 -3.56 -6.70 -12.08
C ASP A 27 -3.83 -7.37 -10.73
N VAL A 28 -3.53 -6.69 -9.62
CA VAL A 28 -3.85 -7.17 -8.26
C VAL A 28 -5.37 -7.29 -8.08
N GLN A 29 -6.14 -6.27 -8.50
CA GLN A 29 -7.61 -6.31 -8.42
C GLN A 29 -8.22 -7.42 -9.28
N ALA A 30 -7.67 -7.69 -10.45
CA ALA A 30 -8.11 -8.80 -11.29
C ALA A 30 -7.89 -10.16 -10.60
N LYS A 31 -6.72 -10.36 -9.98
CA LYS A 31 -6.42 -11.56 -9.18
C LYS A 31 -7.30 -11.68 -7.95
N GLU A 32 -7.60 -10.57 -7.26
CA GLU A 32 -8.56 -10.55 -6.15
C GLU A 32 -9.94 -11.04 -6.61
N ALA A 33 -10.43 -10.56 -7.75
CA ALA A 33 -11.74 -10.97 -8.29
C ALA A 33 -11.77 -12.45 -8.69
N GLU A 34 -10.69 -12.96 -9.27
CA GLU A 34 -10.54 -14.39 -9.60
C GLU A 34 -10.57 -15.26 -8.34
N LEU A 35 -9.78 -14.90 -7.32
CA LEU A 35 -9.75 -15.63 -6.05
C LEU A 35 -11.05 -15.52 -5.26
N GLN A 36 -11.75 -14.38 -5.32
CA GLN A 36 -13.10 -14.25 -4.76
C GLN A 36 -14.10 -15.19 -5.44
N THR A 37 -14.03 -15.31 -6.76
CA THR A 37 -14.85 -16.26 -7.51
C THR A 37 -14.53 -17.69 -7.09
N ARG A 38 -13.23 -18.01 -6.92
CA ARG A 38 -12.79 -19.33 -6.44
C ARG A 38 -13.29 -19.61 -5.02
N LEU A 39 -13.26 -18.62 -4.14
CA LEU A 39 -13.78 -18.74 -2.78
C LEU A 39 -15.27 -19.06 -2.77
N GLN A 40 -16.05 -18.36 -3.60
CA GLN A 40 -17.49 -18.64 -3.76
C GLN A 40 -17.74 -20.06 -4.27
N GLN A 41 -16.96 -20.53 -5.26
CA GLN A 41 -17.06 -21.92 -5.72
C GLN A 41 -16.76 -22.92 -4.60
N ILE A 42 -15.74 -22.67 -3.79
CA ILE A 42 -15.41 -23.55 -2.65
C ILE A 42 -16.53 -23.53 -1.61
N ASP A 43 -17.10 -22.37 -1.29
CA ASP A 43 -18.21 -22.25 -0.35
C ASP A 43 -19.47 -22.98 -0.86
N GLU A 44 -19.72 -22.97 -2.18
CA GLU A 44 -20.74 -23.79 -2.81
C GLU A 44 -20.41 -25.28 -2.73
N ASP A 45 -19.18 -25.68 -3.07
CA ASP A 45 -18.72 -27.08 -3.02
C ASP A 45 -18.73 -27.66 -1.59
N LEU A 46 -18.62 -26.80 -0.57
CA LEU A 46 -18.62 -27.18 0.84
C LEU A 46 -20.02 -27.54 1.35
N LYS A 47 -21.07 -27.24 0.57
CA LYS A 47 -22.45 -27.65 0.89
C LYS A 47 -22.56 -29.18 0.89
N PRO A 48 -23.28 -29.76 1.88
CA PRO A 48 -23.38 -31.21 2.02
C PRO A 48 -23.96 -31.89 0.79
N GLU A 49 -24.89 -31.23 0.09
CA GLU A 49 -25.51 -31.76 -1.14
C GLU A 49 -24.47 -31.94 -2.26
N ASN A 50 -23.51 -31.01 -2.39
CA ASN A 50 -22.48 -31.04 -3.42
C ASN A 50 -21.38 -32.05 -3.09
N ILE A 51 -20.99 -32.14 -1.82
CA ILE A 51 -20.06 -33.16 -1.33
C ILE A 51 -20.64 -34.56 -1.59
N ASP A 52 -21.91 -34.77 -1.25
CA ASP A 52 -22.60 -36.03 -1.44
C ASP A 52 -22.72 -36.39 -2.92
N HIS A 53 -23.03 -35.43 -3.79
CA HIS A 53 -23.08 -35.65 -5.24
C HIS A 53 -21.72 -36.09 -5.80
N SER A 54 -20.63 -35.44 -5.38
CA SER A 54 -19.27 -35.77 -5.84
C SER A 54 -18.81 -37.17 -5.41
N ILE A 55 -19.21 -37.61 -4.22
CA ILE A 55 -18.82 -38.91 -3.65
C ILE A 55 -19.73 -40.04 -4.13
N SER A 56 -21.00 -39.75 -4.40
CA SER A 56 -21.98 -40.76 -4.86
C SER A 56 -21.59 -41.42 -6.19
N LEU A 57 -20.74 -40.76 -6.98
CA LEU A 57 -20.20 -41.33 -8.22
C LEU A 57 -19.10 -42.38 -7.97
N ILE A 58 -18.51 -42.37 -6.78
CA ILE A 58 -17.47 -43.31 -6.36
C ILE A 58 -18.17 -44.42 -5.57
N GLY A 59 -18.30 -45.60 -6.18
CA GLY A 59 -18.95 -46.78 -5.59
C GLY A 59 -18.17 -47.39 -4.43
N THR A 60 -17.99 -46.64 -3.34
CA THR A 60 -17.24 -47.05 -2.15
C THR A 60 -18.15 -47.59 -1.07
N THR A 61 -17.58 -48.42 -0.18
CA THR A 61 -18.26 -48.97 0.98
C THR A 61 -18.26 -48.04 2.20
N HIS A 62 -17.50 -46.94 2.16
CA HIS A 62 -17.33 -46.00 3.28
C HIS A 62 -17.52 -44.55 2.80
N PRO A 63 -18.77 -44.13 2.53
CA PRO A 63 -19.05 -42.77 2.08
C PRO A 63 -18.84 -41.72 3.18
N GLU A 64 -18.92 -42.09 4.45
CA GLU A 64 -18.71 -41.19 5.60
C GLU A 64 -17.27 -40.66 5.66
N THR A 65 -16.27 -41.54 5.60
CA THR A 65 -14.86 -41.13 5.65
C THR A 65 -14.48 -40.23 4.48
N LEU A 66 -15.02 -40.49 3.29
CA LEU A 66 -14.79 -39.66 2.11
C LEU A 66 -15.44 -38.27 2.24
N ARG A 67 -16.61 -38.16 2.88
CA ARG A 67 -17.25 -36.86 3.13
C ARG A 67 -16.39 -36.01 4.04
N ASP A 68 -15.89 -36.61 5.12
CA ASP A 68 -15.03 -35.92 6.08
C ASP A 68 -13.70 -35.50 5.46
N GLU A 69 -13.07 -36.37 4.67
CA GLU A 69 -11.86 -36.04 3.92
C GLU A 69 -12.11 -34.90 2.93
N ARG A 70 -13.19 -34.99 2.13
CA ARG A 70 -13.54 -33.97 1.14
C ARG A 70 -13.82 -32.62 1.80
N ARG A 71 -14.56 -32.63 2.92
CA ARG A 71 -14.82 -31.43 3.71
C ARG A 71 -13.53 -30.81 4.23
N ARG A 72 -12.64 -31.59 4.83
CA ARG A 72 -11.34 -31.10 5.31
C ARG A 72 -10.49 -30.52 4.18
N GLN A 73 -10.50 -31.15 3.00
CA GLN A 73 -9.80 -30.62 1.83
C GLN A 73 -10.34 -29.24 1.42
N LEU A 74 -11.65 -29.10 1.28
CA LEU A 74 -12.29 -27.84 0.91
C LEU A 74 -12.11 -26.76 1.98
N GLU A 75 -12.17 -27.12 3.27
CA GLU A 75 -11.89 -26.18 4.38
C GLU A 75 -10.44 -25.68 4.35
N ASN A 76 -9.48 -26.56 4.04
CA ASN A 76 -8.07 -26.16 3.90
C ASN A 76 -7.86 -25.27 2.67
N GLU A 77 -8.50 -25.59 1.54
CA GLU A 77 -8.45 -24.78 0.33
C GLU A 77 -9.05 -23.39 0.59
N ARG A 78 -10.22 -23.32 1.23
CA ARG A 78 -10.87 -22.07 1.65
C ARG A 78 -9.94 -21.20 2.48
N ARG A 79 -9.27 -21.78 3.49
CA ARG A 79 -8.31 -21.06 4.34
C ARG A 79 -7.11 -20.55 3.54
N SER A 80 -6.60 -21.35 2.60
CA SER A 80 -5.49 -20.97 1.73
C SER A 80 -5.88 -19.79 0.82
N VAL A 81 -7.03 -19.87 0.17
CA VAL A 81 -7.56 -18.80 -0.69
C VAL A 81 -7.82 -17.53 0.11
N GLN A 82 -8.39 -17.63 1.31
CA GLN A 82 -8.59 -16.49 2.18
C GLN A 82 -7.26 -15.80 2.56
N SER A 83 -6.24 -16.58 2.92
CA SER A 83 -4.91 -16.04 3.20
C SER A 83 -4.29 -15.32 1.99
N GLN A 84 -4.49 -15.85 0.78
CA GLN A 84 -4.05 -15.18 -0.45
C GLN A 84 -4.79 -13.87 -0.70
N LEU A 85 -6.11 -13.83 -0.46
CA LEU A 85 -6.90 -12.61 -0.56
C LEU A 85 -6.43 -11.55 0.45
N ASP A 86 -6.13 -11.93 1.69
CA ASP A 86 -5.64 -11.02 2.72
C ASP A 86 -4.28 -10.41 2.30
N GLN A 87 -3.37 -11.22 1.77
CA GLN A 87 -2.07 -10.76 1.24
C GLN A 87 -2.23 -9.81 0.05
N LEU A 88 -3.17 -10.09 -0.86
CA LEU A 88 -3.46 -9.19 -1.99
C LEU A 88 -4.06 -7.87 -1.52
N ALA A 89 -4.96 -7.89 -0.53
CA ALA A 89 -5.55 -6.68 0.03
C ALA A 89 -4.50 -5.76 0.70
N GLU A 90 -3.52 -6.35 1.39
CA GLU A 90 -2.37 -5.61 1.92
C GLU A 90 -1.51 -5.00 0.81
N SER A 91 -1.21 -5.78 -0.23
CA SER A 91 -0.46 -5.32 -1.41
C SER A 91 -1.18 -4.16 -2.12
N ARG A 92 -2.49 -4.30 -2.32
CA ARG A 92 -3.36 -3.27 -2.90
C ARG A 92 -3.30 -1.98 -2.09
N THR A 93 -3.49 -2.07 -0.78
CA THR A 93 -3.40 -0.91 0.14
C THR A 93 -2.04 -0.22 0.05
N ARG A 94 -0.96 -1.00 -0.05
CA ARG A 94 0.41 -0.46 -0.20
C ARG A 94 0.58 0.26 -1.54
N LEU A 95 0.08 -0.30 -2.64
CA LEU A 95 0.13 0.32 -3.97
C LEU A 95 -0.69 1.62 -4.02
N GLU A 96 -1.92 1.62 -3.48
CA GLU A 96 -2.77 2.81 -3.40
C GLU A 96 -2.09 3.95 -2.63
N ARG A 97 -1.48 3.65 -1.48
CA ARG A 97 -0.70 4.64 -0.71
C ARG A 97 0.50 5.18 -1.49
N THR A 98 1.20 4.32 -2.22
CA THR A 98 2.38 4.70 -3.00
C THR A 98 1.98 5.61 -4.16
N ILE A 99 0.88 5.30 -4.86
CA ILE A 99 0.32 6.14 -5.92
C ILE A 99 -0.07 7.51 -5.35
N ALA A 100 -0.79 7.55 -4.23
CA ALA A 100 -1.20 8.80 -3.60
C ALA A 100 0.01 9.67 -3.17
N ALA A 101 1.09 9.05 -2.72
CA ALA A 101 2.33 9.76 -2.37
C ALA A 101 3.00 10.38 -3.61
N ILE A 102 3.15 9.62 -4.69
CA ILE A 102 3.76 10.09 -5.95
C ILE A 102 2.92 11.20 -6.58
N ASP A 103 1.59 11.06 -6.57
CA ASP A 103 0.67 12.07 -7.11
C ASP A 103 0.78 13.38 -6.29
N ALA A 104 0.88 13.29 -4.96
CA ALA A 104 1.08 14.46 -4.10
C ALA A 104 2.46 15.13 -4.30
N GLU A 105 3.52 14.35 -4.51
CA GLU A 105 4.85 14.86 -4.84
C GLU A 105 4.86 15.58 -6.19
N SER A 106 4.23 15.00 -7.20
CA SER A 106 4.09 15.59 -8.54
C SER A 106 3.35 16.93 -8.47
N TYR A 107 2.27 17.01 -7.68
CA TYR A 107 1.54 18.25 -7.46
C TYR A 107 2.39 19.33 -6.78
N ARG A 108 3.18 18.96 -5.75
CA ARG A 108 4.08 19.90 -5.05
C ARG A 108 5.17 20.43 -5.98
N GLN A 109 5.74 19.59 -6.84
CA GLN A 109 6.73 20.01 -7.83
C GLN A 109 6.12 21.00 -8.84
N GLY A 110 4.92 20.73 -9.35
CA GLY A 110 4.20 21.67 -10.22
C GLY A 110 3.92 23.02 -9.54
N ALA A 111 3.40 23.00 -8.31
CA ALA A 111 3.11 24.21 -7.55
C ALA A 111 4.37 25.04 -7.19
N GLN A 112 5.52 24.40 -6.97
CA GLN A 112 6.79 25.09 -6.75
C GLN A 112 7.28 25.80 -8.00
N VAL A 113 7.12 25.18 -9.17
CA VAL A 113 7.48 25.76 -10.47
C VAL A 113 6.67 27.04 -10.72
N ASP A 114 5.36 27.03 -10.49
CA ASP A 114 4.51 28.22 -10.63
C ASP A 114 4.89 29.35 -9.65
N ASN A 115 5.29 29.01 -8.41
CA ASN A 115 5.72 29.98 -7.41
C ASN A 115 7.07 30.63 -7.78
N THR A 116 7.99 29.88 -8.39
CA THR A 116 9.28 30.42 -8.85
C THR A 116 9.14 31.46 -9.97
N TYR A 117 8.09 31.38 -10.80
CA TYR A 117 7.83 32.40 -11.84
C TYR A 117 7.26 33.71 -11.30
N GLN A 118 6.68 33.73 -10.10
CA GLN A 118 6.13 34.94 -9.45
C GLN A 118 7.17 35.71 -8.61
N GLN A 119 8.30 35.11 -8.23
CA GLN A 119 9.34 35.77 -7.43
C GLN A 119 10.39 36.55 -8.25
N GLY A 120 10.31 36.51 -9.59
CA GLY A 120 11.21 37.24 -10.49
C GLY A 120 10.95 38.74 -10.67
N SER A 121 9.92 39.31 -10.03
CA SER A 121 9.46 40.70 -10.28
C SER A 121 9.40 41.60 -9.05
N THR A 122 10.19 41.35 -8.00
CA THR A 122 10.33 42.28 -6.87
C THR A 122 11.79 42.64 -6.61
N THR A 123 12.31 43.62 -7.36
CA THR A 123 13.45 44.41 -6.94
C THR A 123 13.03 45.33 -5.79
N HIS A 124 13.09 44.80 -4.56
CA HIS A 124 13.05 45.64 -3.36
C HIS A 124 14.49 45.89 -2.87
N THR A 125 15.07 46.97 -3.37
CA THR A 125 16.20 47.63 -2.73
C THR A 125 15.70 48.21 -1.41
N SER A 126 15.86 47.47 -0.32
CA SER A 126 15.74 48.02 1.03
C SER A 126 17.02 47.75 1.79
N ASN A 127 17.92 48.74 1.75
CA ASN A 127 18.98 48.91 2.72
C ASN A 127 18.37 48.97 4.12
N SER A 128 18.54 47.91 4.91
CA SER A 128 18.32 47.95 6.36
C SER A 128 19.62 47.61 7.07
N THR A 129 20.37 48.67 7.33
CA THR A 129 21.15 48.98 8.53
C THR A 129 21.40 47.83 9.52
N ARG A 130 22.70 47.52 9.65
CA ARG A 130 23.38 46.93 10.81
C ARG A 130 22.70 47.19 12.16
N GLY A 131 22.41 46.11 12.88
CA GLY A 131 22.35 46.02 14.35
C GLY A 131 22.53 44.54 14.70
N ASN A 132 23.74 44.04 14.90
CA ASN A 132 24.50 43.96 16.15
C ASN A 132 23.73 43.40 17.37
N THR A 133 24.43 42.48 18.03
CA THR A 133 24.28 41.96 19.40
C THR A 133 23.21 40.90 19.73
N THR A 134 23.74 39.68 19.95
CA THR A 134 23.67 38.92 21.22
C THR A 134 22.30 38.48 21.73
N SER A 135 22.07 37.16 21.87
CA SER A 135 21.56 36.53 23.12
C SER A 135 21.18 35.05 22.88
N VAL A 136 22.04 34.11 23.29
CA VAL A 136 21.85 33.18 24.43
C VAL A 136 21.31 31.79 24.06
N LYS A 137 22.21 30.82 24.23
CA LYS A 137 21.96 29.38 24.36
C LYS A 137 20.94 29.11 25.46
N ARG A 138 19.90 28.31 25.20
CA ARG A 138 19.20 27.54 26.24
C ARG A 138 19.24 26.05 25.93
N ARG A 139 20.31 25.42 26.44
CA ARG A 139 20.29 24.01 26.82
C ARG A 139 19.33 23.87 28.00
N GLN A 140 18.32 23.03 27.88
CA GLN A 140 17.71 22.40 29.06
C GLN A 140 17.64 20.90 28.85
N HIS A 141 18.66 20.23 29.39
CA HIS A 141 18.56 18.85 29.83
C HIS A 141 17.51 18.76 30.94
N VAL A 142 16.57 17.82 30.81
CA VAL A 142 15.97 17.19 32.00
C VAL A 142 16.02 15.68 31.81
N ARG A 143 16.96 15.07 32.51
CA ARG A 143 16.96 13.66 32.89
C ARG A 143 15.86 13.44 33.93
N ARG A 144 15.23 12.25 33.92
CA ARG A 144 14.67 11.45 35.05
C ARG A 144 13.49 10.64 34.52
N ARG A 145 13.21 9.38 34.89
CA ARG A 145 13.80 8.44 35.86
C ARG A 145 13.20 7.05 35.58
N ARG A 146 14.00 6.00 35.78
CA ARG A 146 13.57 4.60 35.94
C ARG A 146 12.49 4.44 37.03
N SER A 147 11.56 3.52 36.79
CA SER A 147 10.88 2.64 37.75
C SER A 147 10.47 1.41 36.93
N ARG A 148 11.03 0.20 37.01
CA ARG A 148 11.36 -0.74 38.11
C ARG A 148 10.13 -1.15 38.94
N ARG A 149 9.90 -2.49 38.97
CA ARG A 149 8.99 -3.33 39.80
C ARG A 149 7.62 -3.60 39.16
N HIS A 150 7.01 -4.80 39.23
CA HIS A 150 7.21 -6.07 39.96
C HIS A 150 6.35 -7.13 39.21
N SER A 151 6.84 -8.30 38.79
CA SER A 151 6.78 -9.60 39.48
C SER A 151 5.62 -9.76 40.50
N TYR A 152 4.63 -10.59 40.19
CA TYR A 152 4.36 -11.90 40.80
C TYR A 152 3.37 -12.67 39.93
#